data_AF-A0A1C7MWP7-F1
#
_entry.id   AF-A0A1C7MWP7-F1
#
_cell.length_a   1.000
_cell.length_b   1.000
_cell.length_c   1.000
_cell.angle_alpha   90.00
_cell.angle_beta   90.00
_cell.angle_gamma   90.00
#
_symmetry.space_group_name_H-M   'P 1'
#
loop_
_entity.id
_entity.type
_entity.pdbx_description
1 polymer ?
#
loop_
_entity_poly.entity_id
_entity_poly.type
_entity_poly.pdbx_seq_one_letter_code
_entity_poly.pdbx_strand_id
1 'polypeptide(L)'
;MQRERKKQKKGGAFHKCRYFAGLGKNNIVLSSKYKSSIKISSGQNIQKIATQFKKIKTLTRLVDVMNTTKNYKPQNMQEKVIQNIYLYILDMHMDRPWIFSKQFIEMYSEADYQYKFWSYIFESFLGRKQDVLLRWGDTISDSCKKAGHKFKLDLRLVMIQNDENTVDGCTGEIARKATEKKIYKDKLKSVIASKCHLNTFLKEVPYIHAKDVALIKIPIIQVAGFSGKLSVLSLPKKKEYKLDDVSSFCFPKSLQQIQTGYLENLIDLLSTIDDLLGDLRKIYHDNSSSTENDIENILTEANQKKKFDYNAWVTKATFEKEGDDDDDDDDEEEDDDDDDEEEDDDDDDEEEDDDDDDEEQDDEEEDC
;
A
#
# COMPACT_ATOMS: atom_id res chain seq x y z
N MET A 1 36.56 -7.79 34.97
CA MET A 1 35.62 -6.67 35.27
C MET A 1 35.48 -5.84 33.99
N GLN A 2 34.74 -6.36 33.00
CA GLN A 2 34.52 -5.69 31.72
C GLN A 2 33.39 -4.66 31.87
N ARG A 3 33.66 -3.41 31.49
CA ARG A 3 32.67 -2.33 31.41
C ARG A 3 32.03 -2.37 30.02
N GLU A 4 30.88 -3.01 29.89
CA GLU A 4 30.00 -2.82 28.74
C GLU A 4 29.56 -1.35 28.67
N ARG A 5 30.07 -0.63 27.68
CA ARG A 5 29.59 0.71 27.35
C ARG A 5 28.25 0.56 26.64
N LYS A 6 27.16 0.87 27.35
CA LYS A 6 25.84 1.12 26.76
C LYS A 6 25.95 2.20 25.68
N LYS A 7 26.04 1.81 24.40
CA LYS A 7 25.80 2.70 23.25
C LYS A 7 24.35 3.19 23.36
N GLN A 8 24.17 4.43 23.82
CA GLN A 8 22.85 5.05 23.94
C GLN A 8 22.23 5.32 22.57
N LYS A 9 20.97 4.88 22.41
CA LYS A 9 20.04 5.12 21.29
C LYS A 9 19.80 6.61 21.00
N LYS A 10 20.79 7.32 20.42
CA LYS A 10 20.66 8.73 20.01
C LYS A 10 20.07 8.94 18.60
N GLY A 11 19.99 7.89 17.77
CA GLY A 11 19.55 8.01 16.37
C GLY A 11 18.07 8.37 16.18
N GLY A 12 17.15 7.80 16.96
CA GLY A 12 15.70 7.97 16.74
C GLY A 12 15.21 9.43 16.80
N ALA A 13 15.68 10.19 17.79
CA ALA A 13 15.30 11.60 17.97
C ALA A 13 15.71 12.47 16.77
N PHE A 14 16.81 12.14 16.11
CA PHE A 14 17.33 12.90 14.98
C PHE A 14 16.45 12.77 13.73
N HIS A 15 16.08 11.56 13.34
CA HIS A 15 15.20 11.33 12.19
C HIS A 15 13.82 11.93 12.39
N LYS A 16 13.30 11.83 13.62
CA LYS A 16 12.05 12.47 14.00
C LYS A 16 12.11 14.00 13.88
N CYS A 17 13.20 14.62 14.34
CA CYS A 17 13.43 16.06 14.15
C CYS A 17 13.51 16.44 12.66
N ARG A 18 14.23 15.68 11.84
CA ARG A 18 14.30 15.89 10.38
C ARG A 18 12.93 15.79 9.72
N TYR A 19 12.14 14.78 10.08
CA TYR A 19 10.78 14.60 9.59
C TYR A 19 9.93 15.87 9.84
N PHE A 20 9.87 16.35 11.08
CA PHE A 20 9.09 17.55 11.40
C PHE A 20 9.65 18.81 10.74
N ALA A 21 10.98 18.94 10.63
CA ALA A 21 11.60 20.05 9.91
C ALA A 21 11.24 20.02 8.42
N GLY A 22 11.25 18.84 7.79
CA GLY A 22 10.85 18.63 6.41
C GLY A 22 9.37 18.97 6.16
N LEU A 23 8.48 18.58 7.08
CA LEU A 23 7.07 19.00 7.04
C LEU A 23 6.93 20.52 7.13
N GLY A 24 7.64 21.16 8.07
CA GLY A 24 7.63 22.61 8.25
C GLY A 24 8.11 23.37 7.01
N LYS A 25 9.21 22.94 6.39
CA LYS A 25 9.74 23.49 5.12
C LYS A 25 8.74 23.38 3.96
N ASN A 26 7.79 22.47 4.06
CA ASN A 26 6.75 22.24 3.07
C ASN A 26 5.38 22.81 3.46
N ASN A 27 5.28 23.59 4.53
CA ASN A 27 4.03 24.11 5.07
C ASN A 27 3.00 23.01 5.36
N ILE A 28 3.46 21.84 5.82
CA ILE A 28 2.61 20.71 6.17
C ILE A 28 2.44 20.70 7.68
N VAL A 29 1.19 20.85 8.11
CA VAL A 29 0.80 20.80 9.51
C VAL A 29 0.21 19.43 9.81
N LEU A 30 0.65 18.83 10.92
CA LEU A 30 0.05 17.61 11.43
C LEU A 30 -1.25 17.93 12.15
N SER A 31 -2.28 17.14 11.88
CA SER A 31 -3.53 17.22 12.62
C SER A 31 -3.28 16.97 14.11
N SER A 32 -3.53 17.99 14.94
CA SER A 32 -3.28 17.94 16.39
C SER A 32 -4.34 17.16 17.18
N LYS A 33 -5.31 16.53 16.51
CA LYS A 33 -6.46 15.87 17.15
C LYS A 33 -6.43 14.37 16.91
N TYR A 34 -6.66 13.60 17.98
CA TYR A 34 -6.89 12.14 18.00
C TYR A 34 -8.09 11.66 17.15
N LYS A 35 -8.73 12.52 16.37
CA LYS A 35 -9.90 12.18 15.57
C LYS A 35 -9.76 12.80 14.18
N SER A 36 -9.32 11.97 13.22
CA SER A 36 -9.35 12.32 11.81
C SER A 36 -10.76 12.76 11.42
N SER A 37 -10.87 13.80 10.58
CA SER A 37 -12.15 14.21 9.99
C SER A 37 -12.62 13.25 8.90
N ILE A 38 -11.77 12.31 8.50
CA ILE A 38 -12.08 11.30 7.51
C ILE A 38 -12.83 10.17 8.22
N LYS A 39 -14.08 9.98 7.82
CA LYS A 39 -14.88 8.85 8.28
C LYS A 39 -14.32 7.61 7.58
N ILE A 40 -14.00 6.60 8.36
CA ILE A 40 -13.70 5.27 7.82
C ILE A 40 -14.99 4.75 7.22
N SER A 41 -14.93 4.35 5.96
CA SER A 41 -16.05 3.74 5.26
C SER A 41 -16.31 2.38 5.89
N SER A 42 -17.51 2.22 6.45
CA SER A 42 -17.94 0.95 7.03
C SER A 42 -19.12 0.39 6.24
N GLY A 43 -19.27 -0.93 6.29
CA GLY A 43 -20.45 -1.61 5.74
C GLY A 43 -20.28 -2.24 4.37
N GLN A 44 -19.07 -2.24 3.79
CA GLN A 44 -18.78 -3.11 2.65
C GLN A 44 -18.50 -4.55 3.07
N ASN A 45 -18.22 -4.76 4.36
CA ASN A 45 -18.03 -6.08 4.96
C ASN A 45 -19.22 -7.02 4.72
N ILE A 46 -18.92 -8.29 4.40
CA ILE A 46 -19.94 -9.35 4.33
C ILE A 46 -20.32 -9.78 5.76
N GLN A 47 -21.24 -9.04 6.38
CA GLN A 47 -21.60 -9.22 7.80
C GLN A 47 -21.96 -10.68 8.16
N LYS A 48 -22.62 -11.40 7.22
CA LYS A 48 -22.97 -12.81 7.40
C LYS A 48 -21.75 -13.70 7.62
N ILE A 49 -20.65 -13.44 6.93
CA ILE A 49 -19.37 -14.15 7.08
C ILE A 49 -18.60 -13.62 8.28
N ALA A 50 -18.49 -12.30 8.41
CA ALA A 50 -17.72 -11.65 9.48
C ALA A 50 -18.16 -12.09 10.89
N THR A 51 -19.47 -12.25 11.11
CA THR A 51 -20.00 -12.77 12.39
C THR A 51 -19.51 -14.18 12.74
N GLN A 52 -19.09 -14.98 11.75
CA GLN A 52 -18.53 -16.31 11.97
C GLN A 52 -17.07 -16.26 12.43
N PHE A 53 -16.29 -15.23 12.07
CA PHE A 53 -14.88 -15.10 12.47
C PHE A 53 -14.69 -15.12 13.99
N LYS A 54 -15.66 -14.55 14.73
CA LYS A 54 -15.70 -14.58 16.20
C LYS A 54 -15.74 -16.00 16.80
N LYS A 55 -16.06 -17.01 16.00
CA LYS A 55 -16.14 -18.43 16.41
C LYS A 55 -14.83 -19.19 16.20
N ILE A 56 -13.85 -18.63 15.50
CA ILE A 56 -12.60 -19.32 15.10
C ILE A 56 -11.64 -19.45 16.29
N LYS A 57 -11.94 -20.34 17.24
CA LYS A 57 -11.10 -20.61 18.42
C LYS A 57 -10.09 -21.74 18.23
N THR A 58 -10.33 -22.59 17.23
CA THR A 58 -9.57 -23.79 16.93
C THR A 58 -9.45 -23.98 15.43
N LEU A 59 -8.52 -24.81 14.97
CA LEU A 59 -8.38 -25.16 13.55
C LEU A 59 -9.65 -25.82 12.99
N THR A 60 -10.32 -26.69 13.76
CA THR A 60 -11.61 -27.26 13.33
C THR A 60 -12.65 -26.18 13.05
N ARG A 61 -12.73 -25.15 13.90
CA ARG A 61 -13.64 -24.01 13.67
C ARG A 61 -13.18 -23.13 12.51
N LEU A 62 -11.88 -23.02 12.25
CA LEU A 62 -11.37 -22.34 11.06
C LEU A 62 -11.87 -23.05 9.79
N VAL A 63 -11.78 -24.37 9.72
CA VAL A 63 -12.28 -25.18 8.59
C VAL A 63 -13.78 -24.99 8.38
N ASP A 64 -14.59 -25.02 9.46
CA ASP A 64 -16.03 -24.75 9.38
C ASP A 64 -16.33 -23.37 8.76
N VAL A 65 -15.61 -22.34 9.22
CA VAL A 65 -15.80 -20.97 8.73
C VAL A 65 -15.28 -20.79 7.31
N MET A 66 -14.17 -21.43 6.96
CA MET A 66 -13.63 -21.45 5.60
C MET A 66 -14.62 -22.11 4.63
N ASN A 67 -15.19 -23.27 4.98
CA ASN A 67 -16.23 -23.91 4.17
C ASN A 67 -17.50 -23.05 4.06
N THR A 68 -17.90 -22.40 5.16
CA THR A 68 -19.03 -21.44 5.13
C THR A 68 -18.73 -20.26 4.21
N THR A 69 -17.50 -19.76 4.23
CA THR A 69 -17.02 -18.66 3.39
C THR A 69 -16.99 -19.09 1.93
N LYS A 70 -16.47 -20.28 1.59
CA LYS A 70 -16.45 -20.84 0.23
C LYS A 70 -17.86 -21.03 -0.35
N ASN A 71 -18.79 -21.51 0.47
CA ASN A 71 -20.17 -21.79 0.06
C ASN A 71 -21.09 -20.56 0.07
N TYR A 72 -20.60 -19.40 0.55
CA TYR A 72 -21.35 -18.16 0.46
C TYR A 72 -21.54 -17.77 -1.02
N LYS A 73 -22.75 -17.31 -1.38
CA LYS A 73 -23.08 -16.84 -2.73
C LYS A 73 -23.07 -15.31 -2.74
N PRO A 74 -22.04 -14.66 -3.30
CA PRO A 74 -21.99 -13.21 -3.40
C PRO A 74 -23.18 -12.64 -4.16
N GLN A 75 -23.73 -11.53 -3.67
CA GLN A 75 -24.83 -10.81 -4.29
C GLN A 75 -24.36 -9.86 -5.39
N ASN A 76 -23.09 -9.45 -5.34
CA ASN A 76 -22.48 -8.54 -6.31
C ASN A 76 -20.97 -8.80 -6.43
N MET A 77 -20.34 -8.12 -7.39
CA MET A 77 -18.91 -8.27 -7.64
C MET A 77 -18.04 -7.80 -6.46
N GLN A 78 -18.50 -6.82 -5.68
CA GLN A 78 -17.76 -6.34 -4.50
C GLN A 78 -17.72 -7.40 -3.40
N GLU A 79 -18.85 -8.03 -3.09
CA GLU A 79 -18.89 -9.15 -2.16
C GLU A 79 -18.04 -10.33 -2.64
N LYS A 80 -18.01 -10.62 -3.96
CA LYS A 80 -17.15 -11.68 -4.50
C LYS A 80 -15.67 -11.40 -4.23
N VAL A 81 -15.24 -10.16 -4.43
CA VAL A 81 -13.87 -9.72 -4.15
C VAL A 81 -13.55 -9.83 -2.65
N ILE A 82 -14.44 -9.35 -1.79
CA ILE A 82 -14.25 -9.42 -0.34
C ILE A 82 -14.21 -10.87 0.15
N GLN A 83 -15.07 -11.74 -0.39
CA GLN A 83 -15.05 -13.17 -0.13
C GLN A 83 -13.69 -13.78 -0.53
N ASN A 84 -13.15 -13.45 -1.70
CA ASN A 84 -11.85 -13.95 -2.15
C ASN A 84 -10.72 -13.49 -1.23
N ILE A 85 -10.73 -12.23 -0.79
CA ILE A 85 -9.73 -11.72 0.17
C ILE A 85 -9.83 -12.47 1.51
N TYR A 86 -11.04 -12.72 2.00
CA TYR A 86 -11.23 -13.53 3.21
C TYR A 86 -10.69 -14.94 3.03
N LEU A 87 -11.02 -15.62 1.94
CA LEU A 87 -10.52 -16.97 1.66
C LEU A 87 -9.00 -16.99 1.58
N TYR A 88 -8.40 -16.07 0.82
CA TYR A 88 -6.94 -15.96 0.72
C TYR A 88 -6.26 -15.91 2.09
N ILE A 89 -6.76 -15.07 3.00
CA ILE A 89 -6.18 -14.95 4.34
C ILE A 89 -6.48 -16.18 5.19
N LEU A 90 -7.69 -16.73 5.15
CA LEU A 90 -8.06 -17.92 5.92
C LEU A 90 -7.24 -19.15 5.47
N ASP A 91 -7.03 -19.32 4.16
CA ASP A 91 -6.23 -20.38 3.55
C ASP A 91 -4.78 -20.31 4.03
N MET A 92 -4.22 -19.11 4.16
CA MET A 92 -2.88 -18.91 4.73
C MET A 92 -2.77 -19.41 6.19
N HIS A 93 -3.82 -19.22 6.99
CA HIS A 93 -3.87 -19.73 8.38
C HIS A 93 -4.11 -21.23 8.45
N MET A 94 -4.76 -21.81 7.45
CA MET A 94 -5.17 -23.22 7.42
C MET A 94 -4.07 -24.10 6.82
N ASP A 95 -3.58 -23.75 5.64
CA ASP A 95 -2.64 -24.57 4.87
C ASP A 95 -1.18 -24.28 5.23
N ARG A 96 -0.87 -23.04 5.64
CA ARG A 96 0.51 -22.57 5.81
C ARG A 96 0.73 -21.79 7.11
N PRO A 97 0.29 -22.27 8.29
CA PRO A 97 0.39 -21.50 9.53
C PRO A 97 1.83 -21.13 9.93
N TRP A 98 2.84 -21.90 9.50
CA TRP A 98 4.26 -21.63 9.78
C TRP A 98 4.77 -20.32 9.19
N ILE A 99 4.10 -19.76 8.16
CA ILE A 99 4.51 -18.48 7.55
C ILE A 99 4.37 -17.29 8.53
N PHE A 100 3.60 -17.47 9.61
CA PHE A 100 3.44 -16.49 10.69
C PHE A 100 4.31 -16.80 11.92
N SER A 101 5.13 -17.86 11.87
CA SER A 101 6.07 -18.19 12.93
C SER A 101 7.21 -17.17 12.98
N LYS A 102 7.81 -17.00 14.16
CA LYS A 102 8.90 -16.04 14.36
C LYS A 102 10.08 -16.31 13.40
N GLN A 103 10.47 -17.59 13.24
CA GLN A 103 11.57 -18.01 12.37
C GLN A 103 11.36 -17.54 10.92
N PHE A 104 10.20 -17.82 10.33
CA PHE A 104 9.91 -17.39 8.95
C PHE A 104 9.76 -15.87 8.81
N ILE A 105 9.16 -15.21 9.80
CA ILE A 105 9.03 -13.75 9.83
C ILE A 105 10.39 -13.07 9.81
N GLU A 106 11.36 -13.63 10.53
CA GLU A 106 12.73 -13.10 10.55
C GLU A 106 13.45 -13.30 9.23
N MET A 107 13.10 -14.31 8.42
CA MET A 107 13.71 -14.55 7.10
C MET A 107 13.09 -13.72 5.97
N TYR A 108 11.91 -13.12 6.14
CA TYR A 108 11.27 -12.39 5.04
C TYR A 108 12.01 -11.11 4.66
N SER A 109 12.22 -10.94 3.37
CA SER A 109 12.57 -9.68 2.73
C SER A 109 11.37 -8.70 2.71
N GLU A 110 11.61 -7.47 2.29
CA GLU A 110 10.53 -6.51 2.00
C GLU A 110 9.61 -6.99 0.87
N ALA A 111 10.20 -7.58 -0.18
CA ALA A 111 9.48 -8.15 -1.31
C ALA A 111 8.56 -9.30 -0.89
N ASP A 112 8.98 -10.12 0.08
CA ASP A 112 8.12 -11.17 0.63
C ASP A 112 6.86 -10.59 1.26
N TYR A 113 6.99 -9.53 2.05
CA TYR A 113 5.82 -8.85 2.62
C TYR A 113 4.89 -8.33 1.52
N GLN A 114 5.47 -7.65 0.54
CA GLN A 114 4.72 -7.09 -0.58
C GLN A 114 3.97 -8.18 -1.35
N TYR A 115 4.66 -9.20 -1.85
CA TYR A 115 4.08 -10.19 -2.76
C TYR A 115 3.26 -11.27 -2.07
N LYS A 116 3.69 -11.75 -0.89
CA LYS A 116 3.03 -12.88 -0.20
C LYS A 116 1.84 -12.47 0.66
N PHE A 117 1.70 -11.19 1.02
CA PHE A 117 0.66 -10.76 1.95
C PHE A 117 -0.18 -9.58 1.45
N TRP A 118 0.44 -8.56 0.86
CA TRP A 118 -0.25 -7.31 0.57
C TRP A 118 -0.74 -7.18 -0.87
N SER A 119 0.05 -7.60 -1.86
CA SER A 119 -0.22 -7.37 -3.28
C SER A 119 -1.57 -7.93 -3.70
N TYR A 120 -1.85 -9.20 -3.36
CA TYR A 120 -3.12 -9.85 -3.70
C TYR A 120 -4.33 -9.08 -3.16
N ILE A 121 -4.23 -8.57 -1.93
CA ILE A 121 -5.33 -7.85 -1.27
C ILE A 121 -5.58 -6.51 -1.96
N PHE A 122 -4.52 -5.73 -2.21
CA PHE A 122 -4.63 -4.44 -2.88
C PHE A 122 -5.09 -4.59 -4.33
N GLU A 123 -4.52 -5.53 -5.09
CA GLU A 123 -4.90 -5.81 -6.48
C GLU A 123 -6.35 -6.30 -6.59
N SER A 124 -6.74 -7.26 -5.76
CA SER A 124 -8.10 -7.81 -5.77
C SER A 124 -9.14 -6.72 -5.50
N PHE A 125 -8.87 -5.81 -4.55
CA PHE A 125 -9.83 -4.80 -4.14
C PHE A 125 -9.81 -3.55 -5.02
N LEU A 126 -8.63 -2.96 -5.21
CA LEU A 126 -8.44 -1.65 -5.85
C LEU A 126 -8.09 -1.78 -7.35
N GLY A 127 -7.34 -2.81 -7.74
CA GLY A 127 -6.88 -3.01 -9.13
C GLY A 127 -7.93 -3.53 -10.09
N ARG A 128 -9.09 -3.97 -9.58
CA ARG A 128 -10.20 -4.42 -10.42
C ARG A 128 -10.90 -3.30 -11.21
N LYS A 129 -10.69 -2.04 -10.82
CA LYS A 129 -11.33 -0.89 -11.44
C LYS A 129 -10.54 -0.53 -12.71
N GLN A 130 -11.22 -0.47 -13.86
CA GLN A 130 -10.59 -0.15 -15.15
C GLN A 130 -9.89 1.23 -15.15
N ASP A 131 -10.37 2.08 -14.26
CA ASP A 131 -10.03 3.47 -14.01
C ASP A 131 -8.97 3.66 -12.89
N VAL A 132 -8.43 2.58 -12.33
CA VAL A 132 -7.37 2.62 -11.31
C VAL A 132 -6.30 1.59 -11.65
N LEU A 133 -5.07 2.06 -11.84
CA LEU A 133 -3.90 1.23 -12.10
C LEU A 133 -2.98 1.21 -10.89
N LEU A 134 -2.72 0.02 -10.34
CA LEU A 134 -1.69 -0.17 -9.32
C LEU A 134 -0.34 -0.31 -10.01
N ARG A 135 0.64 0.45 -9.52
CA ARG A 135 2.03 0.39 -9.97
C ARG A 135 2.88 -0.03 -8.77
N TRP A 136 3.46 -1.21 -8.85
CA TRP A 136 4.35 -1.77 -7.82
C TRP A 136 5.82 -1.60 -8.16
N GLY A 137 6.67 -1.66 -7.13
CA GLY A 137 8.12 -1.60 -7.23
C GLY A 137 8.62 -0.16 -7.31
N ASP A 138 9.86 0.03 -7.77
CA ASP A 138 10.63 1.28 -7.72
C ASP A 138 10.16 2.39 -8.68
N THR A 139 8.88 2.76 -8.59
CA THR A 139 8.24 3.58 -9.61
C THR A 139 8.32 5.07 -9.29
N ILE A 140 8.53 5.89 -10.33
CA ILE A 140 8.69 7.34 -10.20
C ILE A 140 7.50 8.06 -10.83
N SER A 141 6.81 8.89 -10.04
CA SER A 141 5.71 9.75 -10.52
C SER A 141 6.21 10.89 -11.39
N ASP A 142 5.49 11.15 -12.49
CA ASP A 142 5.75 12.30 -13.35
C ASP A 142 5.45 13.63 -12.64
N SER A 143 4.48 13.64 -11.71
CA SER A 143 4.23 14.79 -10.83
C SER A 143 5.46 15.12 -9.98
N CYS A 144 6.14 14.10 -9.46
CA CYS A 144 7.39 14.26 -8.72
C CYS A 144 8.53 14.73 -9.64
N LYS A 145 8.70 14.12 -10.82
CA LYS A 145 9.72 14.52 -11.82
C LYS A 145 9.56 15.98 -12.23
N LYS A 146 8.33 16.42 -12.54
CA LYS A 146 8.00 17.80 -12.89
C LYS A 146 8.32 18.79 -11.76
N ALA A 147 8.27 18.32 -10.50
CA ALA A 147 8.66 19.11 -9.34
C ALA A 147 10.18 19.08 -9.04
N GLY A 148 10.96 18.32 -9.81
CA GLY A 148 12.41 18.16 -9.65
C GLY A 148 12.82 17.05 -8.68
N HIS A 149 11.91 16.13 -8.35
CA HIS A 149 12.14 15.02 -7.42
C HIS A 149 12.18 13.68 -8.15
N LYS A 150 13.06 12.77 -7.71
CA LYS A 150 13.19 11.39 -8.24
C LYS A 150 12.82 10.36 -7.17
N PHE A 151 11.70 10.56 -6.49
CA PHE A 151 11.24 9.59 -5.50
C PHE A 151 10.81 8.29 -6.18
N LYS A 152 11.44 7.20 -5.77
CA LYS A 152 10.98 5.84 -6.01
C LYS A 152 9.99 5.48 -4.90
N LEU A 153 8.80 5.03 -5.29
CA LEU A 153 7.69 4.67 -4.41
C LEU A 153 7.26 3.24 -4.72
N ASP A 154 7.18 2.38 -3.70
CA ASP A 154 6.92 0.94 -3.83
C ASP A 154 5.51 0.64 -4.37
N LEU A 155 4.56 1.53 -4.08
CA LEU A 155 3.20 1.45 -4.56
C LEU A 155 2.70 2.83 -4.99
N ARG A 156 2.06 2.90 -6.15
CA ARG A 156 1.25 4.06 -6.58
C ARG A 156 -0.08 3.58 -7.12
N LEU A 157 -1.15 4.29 -6.77
CA LEU A 157 -2.45 4.11 -7.42
C LEU A 157 -2.64 5.27 -8.37
N VAL A 158 -2.64 4.96 -9.66
CA VAL A 158 -2.77 5.92 -10.74
C VAL A 158 -4.20 5.87 -11.25
N MET A 159 -4.93 6.97 -11.12
CA MET A 159 -6.27 7.09 -11.67
C MET A 159 -6.18 7.36 -13.17
N ILE A 160 -6.89 6.57 -13.97
CA ILE A 160 -7.04 6.79 -15.40
C ILE A 160 -8.33 7.60 -15.56
N GLN A 161 -8.20 8.81 -16.11
CA GLN A 161 -9.33 9.72 -16.31
C GLN A 161 -9.95 9.47 -17.68
N ASN A 162 -9.11 9.52 -18.73
CA ASN A 162 -9.40 9.18 -20.13
C ASN A 162 -8.21 8.38 -20.70
N ASP A 163 -8.29 7.90 -21.94
CA ASP A 163 -7.29 7.02 -22.57
C ASP A 163 -5.82 7.51 -22.50
N GLU A 164 -5.60 8.82 -22.37
CA GLU A 164 -4.26 9.42 -22.33
C GLU A 164 -3.90 10.10 -20.99
N ASN A 165 -4.90 10.45 -20.18
CA ASN A 165 -4.70 11.29 -18.99
C ASN A 165 -4.71 10.45 -17.72
N THR A 166 -3.59 10.48 -17.01
CA THR A 166 -3.40 9.77 -15.74
C THR A 166 -3.01 10.71 -14.62
N VAL A 167 -3.46 10.40 -13.42
CA VAL A 167 -3.27 11.22 -12.22
C VAL A 167 -2.87 10.30 -11.07
N ASP A 168 -1.74 10.58 -10.42
CA ASP A 168 -1.35 9.83 -9.22
C ASP A 168 -2.31 10.17 -8.05
N GLY A 169 -3.15 9.21 -7.65
CA GLY A 169 -4.15 9.37 -6.60
C GLY A 169 -3.71 8.90 -5.22
N CYS A 170 -2.75 7.98 -5.13
CA CYS A 170 -2.24 7.44 -3.86
C CYS A 170 -0.74 7.15 -3.95
N THR A 171 -0.04 7.32 -2.83
CA THR A 171 1.34 6.85 -2.63
C THR A 171 1.38 5.75 -1.59
N GLY A 172 2.23 4.76 -1.78
CA GLY A 172 2.46 3.68 -0.84
C GLY A 172 3.94 3.35 -0.67
N GLU A 173 4.34 3.10 0.57
CA GLU A 173 5.68 2.62 0.94
C GLU A 173 5.56 1.33 1.73
N ILE A 174 6.46 0.40 1.48
CA ILE A 174 6.53 -0.90 2.13
C ILE A 174 7.91 -1.04 2.74
N ALA A 175 7.96 -1.55 3.96
CA ALA A 175 9.19 -1.85 4.65
C ALA A 175 9.09 -3.23 5.28
N ARG A 176 10.22 -3.95 5.37
CA ARG A 176 10.30 -5.21 6.12
C ARG A 176 9.97 -5.03 7.61
N LYS A 177 10.58 -4.02 8.24
CA LYS A 177 10.47 -3.75 9.69
C LYS A 177 10.20 -2.28 9.98
N ALA A 178 9.46 -2.04 11.05
CA ALA A 178 9.11 -0.72 11.57
C ALA A 178 10.27 -0.14 12.41
N THR A 179 11.37 0.30 11.79
CA THR A 179 12.39 1.09 12.52
C THR A 179 11.99 2.57 12.54
N GLU A 180 12.36 3.30 13.59
CA GLU A 180 12.01 4.72 13.71
C GLU A 180 12.61 5.55 12.56
N LYS A 181 13.88 5.27 12.19
CA LYS A 181 14.59 5.86 11.05
C LYS A 181 13.80 5.64 9.74
N LYS A 182 13.53 4.38 9.40
CA LYS A 182 12.85 4.00 8.15
C LYS A 182 11.42 4.55 8.08
N ILE A 183 10.64 4.42 9.15
CA ILE A 183 9.26 4.94 9.19
C ILE A 183 9.23 6.44 8.89
N TYR A 184 10.09 7.24 9.54
CA TYR A 184 10.07 8.69 9.34
C TYR A 184 10.67 9.11 7.99
N LYS A 185 11.71 8.43 7.50
CA LYS A 185 12.31 8.64 6.16
C LYS A 185 11.27 8.38 5.06
N ASP A 186 10.68 7.19 5.05
CA ASP A 186 9.70 6.78 4.03
C ASP A 186 8.41 7.59 4.14
N LYS A 187 7.95 7.89 5.36
CA LYS A 187 6.77 8.74 5.55
C LYS A 187 7.00 10.16 5.04
N LEU A 188 8.18 10.76 5.27
CA LEU A 188 8.50 12.07 4.72
C LEU A 188 8.49 12.02 3.19
N LYS A 189 9.18 11.05 2.60
CA LYS A 189 9.26 10.83 1.14
C LYS A 189 7.85 10.74 0.53
N SER A 190 7.01 9.86 1.08
CA SER A 190 5.60 9.71 0.67
C SER A 190 4.81 11.01 0.77
N VAL A 191 4.92 11.74 1.89
CA VAL A 191 4.17 12.99 2.11
C VAL A 191 4.58 14.07 1.10
N ILE A 192 5.87 14.21 0.79
CA ILE A 192 6.33 15.17 -0.20
C ILE A 192 5.91 14.73 -1.61
N ALA A 193 5.93 13.43 -1.92
CA ALA A 193 5.40 12.91 -3.18
C ALA A 193 3.89 13.22 -3.32
N SER A 194 3.08 12.94 -2.30
CA SER A 194 1.65 13.28 -2.31
C SER A 194 1.40 14.78 -2.45
N LYS A 195 2.28 15.63 -1.90
CA LYS A 195 2.21 17.08 -2.12
C LYS A 195 2.44 17.43 -3.59
N CYS A 196 3.41 16.79 -4.25
CA CYS A 196 3.63 16.95 -5.69
C CYS A 196 2.40 16.51 -6.49
N HIS A 197 1.75 15.41 -6.10
CA HIS A 197 0.54 14.88 -6.74
C HIS A 197 -0.63 15.87 -6.59
N LEU A 198 -0.92 16.32 -5.37
CA LEU A 198 -1.96 17.31 -5.08
C LEU A 198 -1.72 18.61 -5.87
N ASN A 199 -0.48 19.09 -5.87
CA ASN A 199 -0.11 20.29 -6.62
C ASN A 199 -0.27 20.13 -8.13
N THR A 200 -0.05 18.94 -8.67
CA THR A 200 -0.22 18.67 -10.10
C THR A 200 -1.70 18.55 -10.45
N PHE A 201 -2.46 17.80 -9.63
CA PHE A 201 -3.92 17.71 -9.72
C PHE A 201 -4.57 19.08 -9.84
N LEU A 202 -4.25 20.02 -8.92
CA LEU A 202 -4.81 21.38 -8.94
C LEU A 202 -4.45 22.20 -10.18
N LYS A 203 -3.36 21.89 -10.89
CA LYS A 203 -3.05 22.53 -12.18
C LYS A 203 -3.93 21.99 -13.31
N GLU A 204 -4.31 20.71 -13.22
CA GLU A 204 -5.09 19.99 -14.23
C GLU A 204 -6.60 20.24 -14.10
N VAL A 205 -7.05 20.78 -12.97
CA VAL A 205 -8.44 21.24 -12.75
C VAL A 205 -8.55 22.78 -12.67
N PRO A 206 -8.27 23.54 -13.75
CA PRO A 206 -8.13 24.99 -13.71
C PRO A 206 -9.42 25.74 -13.35
N TYR A 207 -10.57 25.08 -13.31
CA TYR A 207 -11.86 25.68 -12.99
C TYR A 207 -12.40 25.31 -11.60
N ILE A 208 -11.59 24.63 -10.79
CA ILE A 208 -11.98 24.25 -9.43
C ILE A 208 -12.33 25.47 -8.57
N HIS A 209 -13.44 25.40 -7.83
CA HIS A 209 -13.77 26.43 -6.87
C HIS A 209 -12.91 26.33 -5.62
N ALA A 210 -12.58 27.48 -5.03
CA ALA A 210 -11.83 27.59 -3.79
C ALA A 210 -12.35 26.70 -2.64
N LYS A 211 -13.69 26.54 -2.55
CA LYS A 211 -14.34 25.71 -1.51
C LYS A 211 -14.10 24.21 -1.72
N ASP A 212 -13.89 23.77 -2.95
CA ASP A 212 -13.76 22.35 -3.32
C ASP A 212 -12.31 21.86 -3.20
N VAL A 213 -11.33 22.78 -3.17
CA VAL A 213 -9.91 22.45 -2.94
C VAL A 213 -9.70 21.68 -1.63
N ALA A 214 -10.44 22.04 -0.58
CA ALA A 214 -10.37 21.37 0.72
C ALA A 214 -10.93 19.93 0.72
N LEU A 215 -11.66 19.55 -0.35
CA LEU A 215 -12.19 18.19 -0.53
C LEU A 215 -11.16 17.24 -1.13
N ILE A 216 -10.12 17.78 -1.79
CA ILE A 216 -9.03 16.99 -2.39
C ILE A 216 -8.21 16.35 -1.26
N LYS A 217 -8.12 15.03 -1.32
CA LYS A 217 -7.46 14.18 -0.33
C LYS A 217 -6.62 13.13 -1.02
N ILE A 218 -5.31 13.17 -0.83
CA ILE A 218 -4.38 12.18 -1.38
C ILE A 218 -4.08 11.15 -0.28
N PRO A 219 -4.60 9.90 -0.38
CA PRO A 219 -4.22 8.82 0.53
C PRO A 219 -2.74 8.45 0.44
N ILE A 220 -2.19 8.11 1.60
CA ILE A 220 -0.82 7.66 1.81
C ILE A 220 -0.86 6.35 2.60
N ILE A 221 -0.40 5.28 1.97
CA ILE A 221 -0.31 3.95 2.58
C ILE A 221 1.14 3.77 3.07
N GLN A 222 1.31 3.34 4.31
CA GLN A 222 2.62 2.94 4.81
C GLN A 222 2.49 1.57 5.44
N VAL A 223 3.23 0.59 4.94
CA VAL A 223 3.25 -0.79 5.44
C VAL A 223 4.64 -1.09 6.00
N ALA A 224 4.69 -1.72 7.16
CA ALA A 224 5.90 -2.24 7.78
C ALA A 224 5.62 -3.65 8.29
N GLY A 225 6.11 -4.66 7.57
CA GLY A 225 5.80 -6.06 7.79
C GLY A 225 4.29 -6.33 7.67
N PHE A 226 3.66 -6.78 8.74
CA PHE A 226 2.22 -7.06 8.80
C PHE A 226 1.36 -5.90 9.32
N SER A 227 1.97 -4.77 9.64
CA SER A 227 1.25 -3.60 10.14
C SER A 227 1.28 -2.50 9.11
N GLY A 228 0.21 -1.72 9.04
CA GLY A 228 0.12 -0.60 8.13
C GLY A 228 -0.63 0.58 8.72
N LYS A 229 -0.49 1.72 8.05
CA LYS A 229 -1.13 2.98 8.41
C LYS A 229 -1.59 3.71 7.17
N LEU A 230 -2.83 4.20 7.22
CA LEU A 230 -3.37 5.13 6.24
C LEU A 230 -3.29 6.55 6.80
N SER A 231 -2.60 7.40 6.06
CA SER A 231 -2.61 8.85 6.27
C SER A 231 -3.22 9.53 5.04
N VAL A 232 -3.63 10.78 5.17
CA VAL A 232 -4.18 11.55 4.05
C VAL A 232 -3.60 12.96 4.07
N LEU A 233 -3.11 13.40 2.91
CA LEU A 233 -2.69 14.78 2.68
C LEU A 233 -3.82 15.57 2.03
N SER A 234 -4.08 16.77 2.54
CA SER A 234 -5.08 17.71 1.99
C SER A 234 -4.56 19.15 2.00
N LEU A 235 -5.26 20.06 1.31
CA LEU A 235 -4.97 21.50 1.28
C LEU A 235 -6.20 22.30 1.77
N PRO A 236 -6.49 22.31 3.09
CA PRO A 236 -7.71 22.94 3.61
C PRO A 236 -7.73 24.46 3.44
N LYS A 237 -6.56 25.10 3.33
CA LYS A 237 -6.40 26.55 3.18
C LYS A 237 -5.25 26.85 2.23
N LYS A 238 -5.23 28.08 1.70
CA LYS A 238 -4.12 28.59 0.88
C LYS A 238 -2.78 28.38 1.59
N LYS A 239 -1.87 27.69 0.92
CA LYS A 239 -0.47 27.46 1.32
C LYS A 239 -0.27 26.72 2.64
N GLU A 240 -1.31 26.07 3.17
CA GLU A 240 -1.28 25.30 4.41
C GLU A 240 -1.81 23.90 4.13
N TYR A 241 -0.89 22.94 4.03
CA TYR A 241 -1.22 21.53 3.82
C TYR A 241 -1.46 20.88 5.17
N LYS A 242 -2.33 19.87 5.19
CA LYS A 242 -2.66 19.12 6.40
C LYS A 242 -2.46 17.64 6.17
N LEU A 243 -1.70 17.01 7.07
CA LEU A 243 -1.53 15.57 7.11
C LEU A 243 -2.32 15.00 8.28
N ASP A 244 -3.30 14.16 7.96
CA ASP A 244 -4.15 13.44 8.92
C ASP A 244 -3.75 11.97 8.96
N ASP A 245 -3.47 11.45 10.15
CA ASP A 245 -3.40 10.00 10.37
C ASP A 245 -4.84 9.48 10.50
N VAL A 246 -5.27 8.62 9.57
CA VAL A 246 -6.68 8.18 9.47
C VAL A 246 -6.92 6.93 10.30
N SER A 247 -6.17 5.87 10.00
CA SER A 247 -6.33 4.57 10.64
C SER A 247 -5.05 3.77 10.58
N SER A 248 -4.91 2.84 11.53
CA SER A 248 -3.93 1.77 11.47
C SER A 248 -4.65 0.48 11.11
N PHE A 249 -3.97 -0.40 10.39
CA PHE A 249 -4.48 -1.70 9.97
C PHE A 249 -3.39 -2.76 10.11
N CYS A 250 -3.78 -4.02 10.10
CA CYS A 250 -2.84 -5.13 10.22
C CYS A 250 -3.34 -6.32 9.41
N PHE A 251 -2.40 -7.01 8.77
CA PHE A 251 -2.63 -8.36 8.28
C PHE A 251 -2.72 -9.30 9.49
N PRO A 252 -3.77 -10.13 9.62
CA PRO A 252 -3.93 -10.99 10.78
C PRO A 252 -2.92 -12.15 10.75
N LYS A 253 -2.16 -12.28 11.83
CA LYS A 253 -1.11 -13.30 12.03
C LYS A 253 -1.53 -14.40 13.00
N SER A 254 -2.74 -14.31 13.57
CA SER A 254 -3.28 -15.34 14.44
C SER A 254 -4.80 -15.44 14.34
N LEU A 255 -5.33 -16.59 14.74
CA LEU A 255 -6.78 -16.81 14.84
C LEU A 255 -7.44 -15.79 15.79
N GLN A 256 -6.75 -15.37 16.85
CA GLN A 256 -7.24 -14.34 17.76
C GLN A 256 -7.42 -13.00 17.04
N GLN A 257 -6.47 -12.59 16.19
CA GLN A 257 -6.61 -11.34 15.43
C GLN A 257 -7.80 -11.40 14.47
N ILE A 258 -8.01 -12.54 13.80
CA ILE A 258 -9.18 -12.80 12.97
C ILE A 258 -10.48 -12.64 13.79
N GLN A 259 -10.56 -13.26 14.98
CA GLN A 259 -11.73 -13.14 15.86
C GLN A 259 -12.03 -11.68 16.27
N THR A 260 -10.99 -10.87 16.43
CA THR A 260 -11.10 -9.48 16.92
C THR A 260 -11.44 -8.47 15.83
N GLY A 261 -11.71 -8.91 14.61
CA GLY A 261 -12.21 -8.05 13.54
C GLY A 261 -11.14 -7.45 12.62
N TYR A 262 -9.93 -8.01 12.60
CA TYR A 262 -8.84 -7.46 11.78
C TYR A 262 -9.12 -7.55 10.28
N LEU A 263 -9.83 -8.60 9.84
CA LEU A 263 -10.27 -8.74 8.44
C LEU A 263 -11.25 -7.63 8.07
N GLU A 264 -12.23 -7.37 8.93
CA GLU A 264 -13.23 -6.34 8.71
C GLU A 264 -12.61 -4.94 8.65
N ASN A 265 -11.67 -4.66 9.56
CA ASN A 265 -10.93 -3.40 9.57
C ASN A 265 -10.10 -3.21 8.29
N LEU A 266 -9.53 -4.28 7.74
CA LEU A 266 -8.79 -4.24 6.49
C LEU A 266 -9.70 -3.93 5.29
N ILE A 267 -10.89 -4.52 5.23
CA ILE A 267 -11.89 -4.20 4.19
C ILE A 267 -12.39 -2.75 4.31
N ASP A 268 -12.67 -2.29 5.53
CA ASP A 268 -13.10 -0.90 5.77
C ASP A 268 -12.01 0.11 5.35
N LEU A 269 -10.73 -0.23 5.57
CA LEU A 269 -9.60 0.56 5.08
C LEU A 269 -9.56 0.63 3.55
N LEU A 270 -9.62 -0.52 2.87
CA LEU A 270 -9.59 -0.58 1.41
C LEU A 270 -10.78 0.18 0.81
N SER A 271 -11.96 0.06 1.42
CA SER A 271 -13.16 0.82 1.07
C SER A 271 -12.93 2.33 1.23
N THR A 272 -12.26 2.74 2.32
CA THR A 272 -11.93 4.15 2.56
C THR A 272 -10.99 4.70 1.49
N ILE A 273 -9.97 3.93 1.09
CA ILE A 273 -9.06 4.31 0.01
C ILE A 273 -9.85 4.44 -1.31
N ASP A 274 -10.72 3.48 -1.59
CA ASP A 274 -11.54 3.46 -2.80
C ASP A 274 -12.48 4.68 -2.89
N ASP A 275 -13.14 5.04 -1.79
CA ASP A 275 -13.99 6.23 -1.71
C ASP A 275 -13.19 7.52 -1.91
N LEU A 276 -11.98 7.63 -1.32
CA LEU A 276 -11.10 8.78 -1.52
C LEU A 276 -10.68 8.93 -3.00
N LEU A 277 -10.40 7.82 -3.69
CA LEU A 277 -10.09 7.85 -5.12
C LEU A 277 -11.31 8.20 -5.96
N GLY A 278 -12.50 7.70 -5.59
CA GLY A 278 -13.76 8.07 -6.23
C GLY A 278 -14.06 9.57 -6.11
N ASP A 279 -13.86 10.14 -4.92
CA ASP A 279 -14.00 11.58 -4.66
C ASP A 279 -13.02 12.40 -5.51
N LEU A 280 -11.75 12.00 -5.57
CA LEU A 280 -10.75 12.67 -6.41
C LEU A 280 -11.14 12.67 -7.89
N ARG A 281 -11.61 11.53 -8.41
CA ARG A 281 -12.06 11.43 -9.80
C ARG A 281 -13.26 12.34 -10.07
N LYS A 282 -14.24 12.32 -9.19
CA LYS A 282 -15.42 13.17 -9.32
C LYS A 282 -15.02 14.64 -9.38
N ILE A 283 -14.14 15.08 -8.46
CA ILE A 283 -13.60 16.44 -8.47
C ILE A 283 -12.86 16.73 -9.77
N TYR A 284 -12.07 15.78 -10.28
CA TYR A 284 -11.37 15.94 -11.54
C TYR A 284 -12.35 16.20 -12.68
N HIS A 285 -13.29 15.28 -12.90
CA HIS A 285 -14.28 15.36 -13.98
C HIS A 285 -15.14 16.64 -13.90
N ASP A 286 -15.60 17.01 -12.70
CA ASP A 286 -16.44 18.20 -12.51
C ASP A 286 -15.71 19.53 -12.83
N ASN A 287 -14.38 19.51 -12.86
CA ASN A 287 -13.54 20.71 -12.95
C ASN A 287 -12.47 20.69 -14.07
N SER A 288 -12.32 19.59 -14.81
CA SER A 288 -11.37 19.45 -15.92
C SER A 288 -11.96 19.85 -17.27
N SER A 289 -13.26 19.61 -17.51
CA SER A 289 -13.92 19.96 -18.78
C SER A 289 -14.50 21.39 -18.75
N SER A 290 -14.03 22.22 -19.68
CA SER A 290 -14.70 23.47 -20.06
C SER A 290 -15.61 23.29 -21.28
N THR A 291 -15.47 22.17 -22.00
CA THR A 291 -15.77 22.10 -23.44
C THR A 291 -17.07 21.38 -23.81
N GLU A 292 -17.68 20.60 -22.91
CA GLU A 292 -18.91 19.85 -23.27
C GLU A 292 -20.11 20.76 -23.54
N ASN A 293 -20.01 22.05 -23.22
CA ASN A 293 -21.06 23.02 -23.44
C ASN A 293 -20.52 24.34 -24.01
N ASP A 294 -19.53 24.29 -24.91
CA ASP A 294 -19.01 25.51 -25.56
C ASP A 294 -20.14 26.32 -26.20
N ILE A 295 -21.12 25.66 -26.84
CA ILE A 295 -22.28 26.32 -27.43
C ILE A 295 -23.18 26.96 -26.36
N GLU A 296 -23.51 26.25 -25.28
CA GLU A 296 -24.38 26.78 -24.21
C GLU A 296 -23.69 27.89 -23.40
N ASN A 297 -22.36 27.78 -23.20
CA ASN A 297 -21.53 28.79 -22.55
C ASN A 297 -21.38 30.06 -23.41
N ILE A 298 -21.26 29.91 -24.74
CA ILE A 298 -21.28 31.02 -25.69
C ILE A 298 -22.65 31.69 -25.70
N LEU A 299 -23.73 30.90 -25.74
CA LEU A 299 -25.10 31.42 -25.82
C LEU A 299 -25.56 32.11 -24.53
N THR A 300 -25.01 31.73 -23.38
CA THR A 300 -25.46 32.30 -22.10
C THR A 300 -24.68 33.50 -21.62
N GLU A 301 -23.48 33.81 -22.15
CA GLU A 301 -22.55 34.93 -21.81
C GLU A 301 -22.30 35.22 -20.30
N ALA A 302 -23.06 34.64 -19.38
CA ALA A 302 -23.29 35.17 -18.04
C ALA A 302 -22.48 34.43 -16.97
N ASN A 303 -21.82 33.31 -17.28
CA ASN A 303 -21.14 32.51 -16.27
C ASN A 303 -19.84 31.84 -16.77
N GLN A 304 -18.93 32.61 -17.37
CA GLN A 304 -17.58 32.11 -17.58
C GLN A 304 -16.95 31.74 -16.23
N LYS A 305 -16.68 30.45 -15.99
CA LYS A 305 -16.03 29.99 -14.76
C LYS A 305 -14.68 30.69 -14.62
N LYS A 306 -14.52 31.50 -13.57
CA LYS A 306 -13.25 32.19 -13.29
C LYS A 306 -12.16 31.14 -13.05
N LYS A 307 -11.05 31.27 -13.79
CA LYS A 307 -9.88 30.41 -13.62
C LYS A 307 -9.38 30.47 -12.18
N PHE A 308 -9.08 29.29 -11.63
CA PHE A 308 -8.53 29.11 -10.31
C PHE A 308 -7.12 29.73 -10.21
N ASP A 309 -6.88 30.55 -9.19
CA ASP A 309 -5.58 31.15 -8.92
C ASP A 309 -4.65 30.15 -8.23
N TYR A 310 -4.12 29.22 -9.02
CA TYR A 310 -3.25 28.14 -8.57
C TYR A 310 -2.09 28.62 -7.67
N ASN A 311 -1.38 29.65 -8.09
CA ASN A 311 -0.16 30.14 -7.41
C ASN A 311 -0.47 30.77 -6.04
N ALA A 312 -1.69 31.27 -5.82
CA ALA A 312 -2.11 31.74 -4.51
C ALA A 312 -2.38 30.60 -3.51
N TRP A 313 -2.63 29.39 -3.99
CA TRP A 313 -3.03 28.26 -3.16
C TRP A 313 -1.89 27.31 -2.79
N VAL A 314 -0.95 27.05 -3.70
CA VAL A 314 0.08 26.03 -3.47
C VAL A 314 1.41 26.63 -3.02
N THR A 315 2.26 25.78 -2.44
CA THR A 315 3.70 26.06 -2.28
C THR A 315 4.52 24.99 -2.99
N LYS A 316 5.74 25.36 -3.41
CA LYS A 316 6.67 24.40 -4.02
C LYS A 316 6.97 23.26 -3.04
N ALA A 317 7.04 22.03 -3.55
CA ALA A 317 7.53 20.89 -2.80
C ALA A 317 9.05 20.96 -2.73
N THR A 318 9.61 20.92 -1.51
CA THR A 318 11.05 20.94 -1.26
C THR A 318 11.45 19.65 -0.57
N PHE A 319 12.57 19.09 -1.00
CA PHE A 319 13.18 17.93 -0.35
C PHE A 319 14.66 18.18 -0.42
N GLU A 320 15.28 18.31 0.74
CA GLU A 320 16.73 18.38 0.80
C GLU A 320 17.20 16.96 0.55
N LYS A 321 18.00 16.77 -0.51
CA LYS A 321 18.77 15.54 -0.62
C LYS A 321 19.53 15.43 0.69
N GLU A 322 19.28 14.35 1.42
CA GLU A 322 20.21 13.97 2.46
C GLU A 322 21.57 13.86 1.75
N GLY A 323 22.63 14.45 2.32
CA GLY A 323 23.96 14.08 1.85
C GLY A 323 24.02 12.56 1.86
N ASP A 324 24.57 11.98 0.80
CA ASP A 324 24.72 10.53 0.60
C ASP A 324 25.61 9.94 1.72
N ASP A 325 25.18 10.06 2.98
CA ASP A 325 25.63 9.26 4.10
C ASP A 325 24.91 7.93 3.89
N ASP A 326 25.50 7.15 2.98
CA ASP A 326 25.19 5.81 2.48
C ASP A 326 25.08 4.74 3.60
N ASP A 327 24.49 5.07 4.76
CA ASP A 327 24.06 4.08 5.75
C ASP A 327 22.69 3.50 5.34
N ASP A 328 22.51 3.18 4.05
CA ASP A 328 21.58 2.11 3.64
C ASP A 328 22.29 0.73 3.78
N ASP A 329 23.55 0.69 4.24
CA ASP A 329 24.30 -0.47 4.79
C ASP A 329 23.79 -0.91 6.19
N ASP A 330 22.52 -0.67 6.55
CA ASP A 330 21.93 -1.30 7.74
C ASP A 330 21.54 -2.76 7.39
N ASP A 331 22.56 -3.63 7.42
CA ASP A 331 22.51 -5.04 7.82
C ASP A 331 21.80 -6.03 6.87
N GLU A 332 22.34 -6.19 5.65
CA GLU A 332 22.57 -7.54 5.12
C GLU A 332 23.84 -8.10 5.81
N GLU A 333 23.80 -8.32 7.13
CA GLU A 333 24.63 -9.39 7.68
C GLU A 333 23.96 -10.69 7.21
N GLU A 334 24.29 -11.07 5.97
CA GLU A 334 24.38 -12.48 5.61
C GLU A 334 25.37 -13.06 6.63
N ASP A 335 24.83 -13.75 7.64
CA ASP A 335 25.58 -14.72 8.41
C ASP A 335 26.08 -15.75 7.39
N ASP A 336 27.24 -15.49 6.77
CA ASP A 336 28.13 -16.49 6.21
C ASP A 336 28.54 -17.37 7.40
N ASP A 337 27.68 -18.33 7.75
CA ASP A 337 28.06 -19.50 8.51
C ASP A 337 29.04 -20.30 7.63
N ASP A 338 30.31 -19.88 7.65
CA ASP A 338 31.49 -20.74 7.50
C ASP A 338 31.43 -21.79 8.63
N ASP A 339 30.52 -22.75 8.53
CA ASP A 339 30.56 -23.99 9.33
C ASP A 339 31.26 -25.06 8.48
N ASP A 340 32.58 -25.09 8.70
CA ASP A 340 33.45 -26.25 8.82
C ASP A 340 33.29 -27.38 7.79
N GLU A 341 34.28 -27.40 6.88
CA GLU A 341 34.81 -28.59 6.24
C GLU A 341 35.15 -29.66 7.30
N GLU A 342 34.21 -30.53 7.64
CA GLU A 342 34.54 -31.85 8.18
C GLU A 342 34.95 -32.74 6.99
N GLU A 343 36.26 -32.79 6.79
CA GLU A 343 36.95 -33.90 6.14
C GLU A 343 36.60 -35.21 6.87
N ASP A 344 35.63 -35.96 6.36
CA ASP A 344 35.55 -37.40 6.58
C ASP A 344 36.01 -38.09 5.29
N ASP A 345 37.33 -38.27 5.25
CA ASP A 345 37.99 -39.34 4.51
C ASP A 345 37.51 -40.72 5.03
N ASP A 346 37.71 -41.71 4.16
CA ASP A 346 37.73 -43.16 4.39
C ASP A 346 36.48 -43.97 3.99
N ASP A 347 36.60 -44.46 2.75
CA ASP A 347 36.72 -45.88 2.42
C ASP A 347 35.47 -46.67 1.98
N ASP A 348 35.56 -47.08 0.71
CA ASP A 348 35.45 -48.44 0.19
C ASP A 348 34.13 -49.22 0.36
N ASP A 349 33.49 -49.48 -0.78
CA ASP A 349 33.37 -50.84 -1.37
C ASP A 349 32.42 -50.69 -2.60
N GLU A 350 32.86 -50.93 -3.85
CA GLU A 350 32.89 -52.27 -4.49
C GLU A 350 31.47 -52.91 -4.50
N GLU A 351 30.82 -53.30 -5.59
CA GLU A 351 31.09 -53.46 -7.02
C GLU A 351 29.71 -53.49 -7.75
N GLU A 352 29.74 -53.41 -9.09
CA GLU A 352 29.11 -54.36 -10.06
C GLU A 352 27.67 -54.86 -9.77
N ASP A 353 26.72 -54.94 -10.70
CA ASP A 353 26.81 -55.21 -12.13
C ASP A 353 25.36 -55.25 -12.68
N ASP A 354 25.25 -55.19 -14.01
CA ASP A 354 24.23 -55.88 -14.83
C ASP A 354 22.76 -55.44 -14.71
N ASP A 355 21.94 -55.46 -15.75
CA ASP A 355 22.06 -55.47 -17.20
C ASP A 355 20.58 -55.41 -17.66
N ASP A 356 20.40 -54.93 -18.88
CA ASP A 356 19.39 -55.41 -19.84
C ASP A 356 17.88 -55.16 -19.64
N ASP A 357 17.34 -54.66 -20.77
CA ASP A 357 16.12 -55.13 -21.43
C ASP A 357 14.76 -54.76 -20.76
N ASP A 358 13.71 -54.34 -21.45
CA ASP A 358 13.42 -54.36 -22.88
C ASP A 358 12.09 -53.61 -23.11
N GLU A 359 11.74 -53.52 -24.39
CA GLU A 359 10.39 -53.41 -24.94
C GLU A 359 9.74 -52.04 -25.14
N GLU A 360 9.92 -51.60 -26.38
CA GLU A 360 8.95 -50.98 -27.28
C GLU A 360 7.47 -51.29 -27.00
N GLN A 361 6.61 -50.27 -27.16
CA GLN A 361 5.35 -50.46 -27.88
C GLN A 361 4.89 -49.15 -28.51
N ASP A 362 4.96 -49.14 -29.84
CA ASP A 362 4.12 -48.36 -30.74
C ASP A 362 2.63 -48.60 -30.44
N ASP A 363 1.79 -47.58 -30.67
CA ASP A 363 0.50 -47.76 -31.35
C ASP A 363 -0.11 -46.40 -31.75
N GLU A 364 0.02 -46.15 -33.04
CA GLU A 364 -0.93 -45.61 -34.02
C GLU A 364 -2.24 -44.90 -33.57
N GLU A 365 -2.44 -43.72 -34.18
CA GLU A 365 -3.61 -43.27 -34.95
C GLU A 365 -5.05 -43.32 -34.35
N GLU A 366 -5.76 -42.19 -34.39
CA GLU A 366 -6.90 -42.02 -35.32
C GLU A 366 -7.56 -40.62 -35.23
N ASP A 367 -8.00 -40.17 -36.40
CA ASP A 367 -8.69 -38.91 -36.74
C ASP A 367 -9.97 -38.61 -35.93
N CYS A 368 -10.21 -37.31 -35.66
CA CYS A 368 -11.46 -36.58 -35.95
C CYS A 368 -11.32 -35.07 -35.68
#